data_AF-A0A3S4CAN3-F1
#
_entry.id   AF-A0A3S4CAN3-F1
#
_cell.length_a   1.000
_cell.length_b   1.000
_cell.length_c   1.000
_cell.angle_alpha   90.00
_cell.angle_beta   90.00
_cell.angle_gamma   90.00
#
_symmetry.space_group_name_H-M   'P 1'
#
loop_
_entity.id
_entity.type
_entity.pdbx_description
1 polymer ?
#
loop_
_entity_poly.entity_id
_entity_poly.type
_entity_poly.pdbx_seq_one_letter_code
_entity_poly.pdbx_strand_id
1 'polypeptide(L)'
;MTTTMPAKSGNTTSHQQRLREAYLELSQRFPDYFVTLVTNRNTLVGKRLSYMSLDEFHRAVRDFHKRIDTALLGTRASKRPQNQRTNGLMFVEHAGRNIHGHAFVRFADQDNRTLEDLKEICGQAWAAICPGGNVLIQAQYGGGPGFYPSKELERRDYDFDQTILFSTFVSKD
;
A
#
# COMPACT_ATOMS: atom_id res chain seq x y z
N MET A 1 20.42 15.54 44.63
CA MET A 1 21.06 14.92 43.45
C MET A 1 19.98 14.72 42.42
N THR A 2 19.90 15.60 41.43
CA THR A 2 18.86 15.62 40.40
C THR A 2 19.52 15.18 39.10
N THR A 3 19.31 13.94 38.69
CA THR A 3 19.86 13.40 37.45
C THR A 3 19.01 13.88 36.29
N THR A 4 19.48 14.91 35.60
CA THR A 4 18.92 15.35 34.32
C THR A 4 19.31 14.33 33.25
N MET A 5 18.33 13.62 32.66
CA MET A 5 18.57 12.80 31.47
C MET A 5 18.86 13.71 30.27
N PRO A 6 19.80 13.35 29.38
CA PRO A 6 20.11 14.15 28.21
C PRO A 6 19.01 14.02 27.16
N ALA A 7 18.60 15.15 26.59
CA ALA A 7 17.74 15.21 25.42
C ALA A 7 18.46 14.57 24.22
N LYS A 8 17.90 13.47 23.69
CA LYS A 8 18.28 12.94 22.37
C LYS A 8 17.55 13.75 21.29
N SER A 9 18.15 14.82 20.79
CA SER A 9 17.53 15.61 19.69
C SER A 9 18.51 16.01 18.59
N GLY A 10 19.37 15.09 18.14
CA GLY A 10 20.34 15.37 17.08
C GLY A 10 20.34 14.44 15.86
N ASN A 11 19.55 13.35 15.85
CA ASN A 11 19.70 12.28 14.85
C ASN A 11 18.40 11.83 14.14
N THR A 12 17.28 12.49 14.42
CA THR A 12 15.96 12.12 13.88
C THR A 12 15.76 12.59 12.44
N THR A 13 16.12 13.83 12.13
CA THR A 13 15.93 14.40 10.78
C THR A 13 16.79 13.71 9.72
N SER A 14 18.07 13.44 10.01
CA SER A 14 18.98 12.74 9.11
C SER A 14 18.61 11.28 8.92
N HIS A 15 18.01 10.64 9.92
CA HIS A 15 17.49 9.27 9.82
C HIS A 15 16.21 9.21 8.99
N GLN A 16 15.24 10.10 9.25
CA GLN A 16 13.99 10.20 8.49
C GLN A 16 14.26 10.51 7.01
N GLN A 17 15.20 11.42 6.72
CA GLN A 17 15.60 11.74 5.35
C GLN A 17 16.19 10.51 4.63
N ARG A 18 17.06 9.74 5.30
CA ARG A 18 17.62 8.50 4.73
C ARG A 18 16.55 7.42 4.49
N LEU A 19 15.61 7.26 5.41
CA LEU A 19 14.49 6.33 5.23
C LEU A 19 13.64 6.74 4.04
N ARG A 20 13.31 8.03 3.93
CA ARG A 20 12.59 8.57 2.78
C ARG A 20 13.29 8.26 1.46
N GLU A 21 14.58 8.57 1.37
CA GLU A 21 15.38 8.28 0.16
C GLU A 21 15.35 6.79 -0.18
N ALA A 22 15.53 5.91 0.82
CA ALA A 22 15.48 4.47 0.62
C ALA A 22 14.11 3.95 0.13
N TYR A 23 13.00 4.49 0.66
CA TYR A 23 11.66 4.12 0.20
C TYR A 23 11.35 4.66 -1.20
N LEU A 24 11.82 5.86 -1.54
CA LEU A 24 11.70 6.40 -2.89
C LEU A 24 12.51 5.57 -3.88
N GLU A 25 13.74 5.20 -3.55
CA GLU A 25 14.56 4.29 -4.36
C GLU A 25 13.88 2.92 -4.53
N LEU A 26 13.31 2.37 -3.44
CA LEU A 26 12.57 1.10 -3.49
C LEU A 26 11.33 1.20 -4.39
N SER A 27 10.61 2.33 -4.36
CA SER A 27 9.41 2.54 -5.16
C SER A 27 9.69 2.53 -6.67
N GLN A 28 10.89 2.95 -7.08
CA GLN A 28 11.33 2.94 -8.48
C GLN A 28 11.41 1.52 -9.07
N ARG A 29 11.42 0.47 -8.22
CA ARG A 29 11.36 -0.93 -8.66
C ARG A 29 9.98 -1.35 -9.17
N PHE A 30 8.96 -0.51 -8.99
CA PHE A 30 7.57 -0.77 -9.38
C PHE A 30 7.05 0.39 -10.26
N PRO A 31 7.61 0.59 -11.46
CA PRO A 31 7.40 1.81 -12.25
C PRO A 31 6.11 1.80 -13.07
N ASP A 32 5.34 0.71 -13.07
CA ASP A 32 4.33 0.48 -14.12
C ASP A 32 2.97 1.08 -13.74
N TYR A 33 2.51 0.83 -12.51
CA TYR A 33 1.17 1.22 -12.07
C TYR A 33 1.17 1.89 -10.72
N PHE A 34 0.14 2.70 -10.50
CA PHE A 34 -0.19 3.33 -9.25
C PHE A 34 -1.59 2.90 -8.81
N VAL A 35 -1.70 2.43 -7.57
CA VAL A 35 -2.94 1.94 -6.98
C VAL A 35 -3.27 2.79 -5.77
N THR A 36 -4.47 3.34 -5.72
CA THR A 36 -5.00 4.00 -4.53
C THR A 36 -6.17 3.21 -3.99
N LEU A 37 -6.11 2.79 -2.73
CA LEU A 37 -7.20 2.16 -1.99
C LEU A 37 -7.72 3.14 -0.94
N VAL A 38 -9.00 3.46 -1.00
CA VAL A 38 -9.65 4.35 -0.03
C VAL A 38 -10.66 3.56 0.77
N THR A 39 -10.54 3.66 2.09
CA THR A 39 -11.57 3.23 3.03
C THR A 39 -12.52 4.40 3.31
N ASN A 40 -13.81 4.11 3.28
CA ASN A 40 -14.82 5.03 3.79
C ASN A 40 -15.26 4.57 5.18
N ARG A 41 -16.05 5.40 5.90
CA ARG A 41 -16.69 4.98 7.15
C ARG A 41 -17.42 3.67 6.92
N ASN A 42 -16.98 2.62 7.61
CA ASN A 42 -17.38 1.28 7.25
C ASN A 42 -18.79 1.02 7.79
N THR A 43 -19.68 0.50 6.93
CA THR A 43 -20.95 -0.11 7.32
C THR A 43 -20.75 -1.61 7.52
N LEU A 44 -19.71 -2.02 8.26
CA LEU A 44 -19.59 -3.41 8.67
C LEU A 44 -20.82 -3.76 9.52
N VAL A 45 -21.58 -4.73 9.03
CA VAL A 45 -22.82 -5.21 9.67
C VAL A 45 -22.55 -5.48 11.16
N GLY A 46 -23.25 -4.76 12.03
CA GLY A 46 -23.16 -4.92 13.48
C GLY A 46 -22.13 -4.05 14.22
N LYS A 47 -21.34 -3.20 13.55
CA LYS A 47 -20.48 -2.20 14.20
C LYS A 47 -21.04 -0.78 13.98
N ARG A 48 -20.97 0.07 15.02
CA ARG A 48 -21.20 1.53 14.89
C ARG A 48 -20.30 2.07 13.77
N LEU A 49 -20.73 3.14 13.09
CA LEU A 49 -19.94 3.87 12.09
C LEU A 49 -18.54 4.18 12.64
N SER A 50 -17.57 3.32 12.33
CA SER A 50 -16.20 3.44 12.80
C SER A 50 -15.26 3.40 11.60
N TYR A 51 -14.16 4.13 11.71
CA TYR A 51 -13.07 4.06 10.76
C TYR A 51 -12.37 2.71 10.86
N MET A 52 -11.84 2.23 9.73
CA MET A 52 -11.01 1.04 9.71
C MET A 52 -9.71 1.32 10.47
N SER A 53 -9.32 0.42 11.36
CA SER A 53 -8.01 0.51 12.02
C SER A 53 -6.87 0.20 11.05
N LEU A 54 -5.64 0.64 11.35
CA LEU A 54 -4.47 0.34 10.51
C LEU A 54 -4.24 -1.17 10.38
N ASP A 55 -4.42 -1.94 11.46
CA ASP A 55 -4.30 -3.39 11.43
C ASP A 55 -5.35 -4.07 10.55
N GLU A 56 -6.59 -3.60 10.60
CA GLU A 56 -7.65 -4.08 9.70
C GLU A 56 -7.33 -3.71 8.25
N PHE A 57 -6.77 -2.52 8.01
CA PHE A 57 -6.32 -2.10 6.69
C PHE A 57 -5.18 -2.98 6.16
N HIS A 58 -4.17 -3.29 6.98
CA HIS A 58 -3.09 -4.22 6.58
C HIS A 58 -3.66 -5.60 6.18
N ARG A 59 -4.62 -6.13 6.94
CA ARG A 59 -5.31 -7.38 6.58
C ARG A 59 -6.09 -7.24 5.27
N ALA A 60 -6.79 -6.13 5.07
CA ALA A 60 -7.52 -5.83 3.84
C ALA A 60 -6.59 -5.74 2.62
N VAL A 61 -5.43 -5.09 2.75
CA VAL A 61 -4.42 -5.00 1.68
C VAL A 61 -3.84 -6.38 1.35
N ARG A 62 -3.58 -7.23 2.35
CA ARG A 62 -3.16 -8.61 2.12
C ARG A 62 -4.21 -9.41 1.35
N ASP A 63 -5.48 -9.29 1.74
CA ASP A 63 -6.57 -10.00 1.08
C ASP A 63 -6.80 -9.47 -0.34
N PHE A 64 -6.60 -8.16 -0.54
CA PHE A 64 -6.63 -7.52 -1.86
C PHE A 64 -5.53 -8.09 -2.75
N HIS A 65 -4.29 -8.13 -2.25
CA HIS A 65 -3.13 -8.74 -2.92
C HIS A 65 -3.39 -10.20 -3.31
N LYS A 66 -3.96 -11.00 -2.41
CA LYS A 66 -4.30 -12.40 -2.69
C LYS A 66 -5.35 -12.53 -3.80
N ARG A 67 -6.37 -11.68 -3.81
CA ARG A 67 -7.45 -11.71 -4.81
C ARG A 67 -6.94 -11.32 -6.20
N ILE A 68 -6.17 -10.24 -6.30
CA ILE A 68 -5.59 -9.82 -7.58
C ILE A 68 -4.64 -10.89 -8.13
N ASP A 69 -3.78 -11.47 -7.29
CA ASP A 69 -2.88 -12.55 -7.70
C ASP A 69 -3.66 -13.79 -8.17
N THR A 70 -4.73 -14.15 -7.48
CA THR A 70 -5.58 -15.28 -7.87
C THR A 70 -6.29 -15.03 -9.21
N ALA A 71 -6.74 -13.78 -9.45
CA ALA A 71 -7.37 -13.41 -10.71
C ALA A 71 -6.38 -13.40 -11.88
N LEU A 72 -5.14 -12.96 -11.65
CA LEU A 72 -4.11 -12.83 -12.68
C LEU A 72 -3.39 -14.15 -12.97
N LEU A 73 -3.13 -14.98 -11.95
CA LEU A 73 -2.29 -16.18 -12.04
C LEU A 73 -3.04 -17.49 -11.79
N GLY A 74 -4.32 -17.42 -11.44
CA GLY A 74 -5.16 -18.55 -11.07
C GLY A 74 -5.00 -19.01 -9.62
N THR A 75 -5.70 -20.09 -9.26
CA THR A 75 -5.82 -20.60 -7.87
C THR A 75 -4.50 -21.05 -7.24
N ARG A 76 -3.45 -21.25 -8.03
CA ARG A 76 -2.10 -21.62 -7.58
C ARG A 76 -1.14 -20.44 -7.52
N ALA A 77 -1.64 -19.20 -7.53
CA ALA A 77 -0.82 -17.99 -7.46
C ALA A 77 0.18 -17.99 -6.30
N SER A 78 -0.20 -18.52 -5.14
CA SER A 78 0.69 -18.62 -3.97
C SER A 78 1.90 -19.52 -4.16
N LYS A 79 1.84 -20.48 -5.10
CA LYS A 79 2.96 -21.38 -5.43
C LYS A 79 3.90 -20.78 -6.49
N ARG A 80 3.57 -19.61 -7.04
CA ARG A 80 4.41 -18.94 -8.03
C ARG A 80 5.58 -18.25 -7.32
N PRO A 81 6.79 -18.26 -7.90
CA PRO A 81 7.91 -17.47 -7.40
C PRO A 81 7.53 -16.00 -7.23
N GLN A 82 8.10 -15.35 -6.21
CA GLN A 82 7.78 -13.96 -5.86
C GLN A 82 7.92 -12.98 -7.04
N ASN A 83 8.91 -13.19 -7.92
CA ASN A 83 9.13 -12.35 -9.10
C ASN A 83 8.10 -12.53 -10.23
N GLN A 84 7.23 -13.54 -10.15
CA GLN A 84 6.12 -13.76 -11.08
C GLN A 84 4.78 -13.25 -10.53
N ARG A 85 4.75 -12.81 -9.26
CA ARG A 85 3.55 -12.37 -8.55
C ARG A 85 3.43 -10.86 -8.54
N THR A 86 2.23 -10.37 -8.24
CA THR A 86 2.02 -8.94 -8.05
C THR A 86 2.90 -8.48 -6.89
N ASN A 87 3.59 -7.37 -7.05
CA ASN A 87 4.44 -6.82 -6.00
C ASN A 87 4.39 -5.30 -6.03
N GLY A 88 4.69 -4.69 -4.90
CA GLY A 88 4.56 -3.26 -4.75
C GLY A 88 4.87 -2.77 -3.36
N LEU A 89 4.98 -1.46 -3.27
CA LEU A 89 5.23 -0.72 -2.05
C LEU A 89 4.08 0.28 -1.85
N MET A 90 3.40 0.18 -0.71
CA MET A 90 2.28 1.04 -0.36
C MET A 90 2.61 1.92 0.84
N PHE A 91 2.23 3.18 0.74
CA PHE A 91 2.27 4.17 1.80
C PHE A 91 0.84 4.42 2.28
N VAL A 92 0.63 4.30 3.60
CA VAL A 92 -0.68 4.52 4.19
C VAL A 92 -0.78 5.95 4.73
N GLU A 93 -1.89 6.61 4.43
CA GLU A 93 -2.23 7.96 4.85
C GLU A 93 -3.53 7.95 5.68
N HIS A 94 -3.68 8.99 6.51
CA HIS A 94 -4.88 9.21 7.33
C HIS A 94 -5.23 8.04 8.26
N ALA A 95 -4.22 7.36 8.82
CA ALA A 95 -4.41 6.34 9.85
C ALA A 95 -5.34 6.83 10.98
N GLY A 96 -6.37 6.03 11.31
CA GLY A 96 -7.40 6.39 12.29
C GLY A 96 -8.55 7.26 11.77
N ARG A 97 -8.57 7.58 10.47
CA ARG A 97 -9.69 8.25 9.76
C ARG A 97 -10.06 7.46 8.49
N ASN A 98 -10.40 8.14 7.39
CA ASN A 98 -10.57 7.52 6.08
C ASN A 98 -9.18 7.16 5.55
N ILE A 99 -8.71 5.95 5.84
CA ILE A 99 -7.39 5.48 5.41
C ILE A 99 -7.32 5.47 3.89
N HIS A 100 -6.25 6.06 3.35
CA HIS A 100 -5.86 5.97 1.96
C HIS A 100 -4.55 5.19 1.86
N GLY A 101 -4.50 4.12 1.06
CA GLY A 101 -3.27 3.40 0.75
C GLY A 101 -2.84 3.68 -0.68
N HIS A 102 -1.69 4.29 -0.86
CA HIS A 102 -1.12 4.64 -2.16
C HIS A 102 0.07 3.73 -2.49
N ALA A 103 -0.02 2.95 -3.55
CA ALA A 103 0.94 1.92 -3.87
C ALA A 103 1.53 2.07 -5.27
N PHE A 104 2.85 1.94 -5.34
CA PHE A 104 3.58 1.63 -6.56
C PHE A 104 3.50 0.13 -6.78
N VAL A 105 2.98 -0.31 -7.92
CA VAL A 105 2.66 -1.72 -8.16
C VAL A 105 3.17 -2.15 -9.53
N ARG A 106 3.76 -3.33 -9.56
CA ARG A 106 3.92 -4.16 -10.74
C ARG A 106 2.94 -5.32 -10.64
N PHE A 107 2.00 -5.44 -11.56
CA PHE A 107 1.03 -6.53 -11.55
C PHE A 107 1.64 -7.81 -12.10
N ALA A 108 1.17 -8.95 -11.60
CA ALA A 108 1.40 -10.22 -12.26
C ALA A 108 0.74 -10.23 -13.64
N ASP A 109 1.38 -10.89 -14.62
CA ASP A 109 0.82 -11.05 -15.98
C ASP A 109 0.44 -9.72 -16.67
N GLN A 110 1.02 -8.59 -16.26
CA GLN A 110 0.61 -7.25 -16.72
C GLN A 110 0.79 -7.05 -18.23
N ASP A 111 1.77 -7.71 -18.85
CA ASP A 111 2.03 -7.62 -20.28
C ASP A 111 0.91 -8.22 -21.13
N ASN A 112 0.06 -9.06 -20.53
CA ASN A 112 -1.12 -9.68 -21.15
C ASN A 112 -2.44 -9.05 -20.65
N ARG A 113 -2.39 -7.86 -20.06
CA ARG A 113 -3.56 -7.17 -19.51
C ARG A 113 -3.58 -5.72 -19.93
N THR A 114 -4.77 -5.23 -20.27
CA THR A 114 -4.99 -3.80 -20.47
C THR A 114 -5.15 -3.09 -19.11
N LEU A 115 -5.03 -1.75 -19.11
CA LEU A 115 -5.32 -0.97 -17.91
C LEU A 115 -6.77 -1.14 -17.45
N GLU A 116 -7.73 -1.32 -18.38
CA GLU A 116 -9.13 -1.55 -18.03
C GLU A 116 -9.34 -2.91 -17.37
N ASP A 117 -8.66 -3.97 -17.84
CA ASP A 117 -8.69 -5.29 -17.16
C ASP A 117 -8.19 -5.16 -15.71
N LEU A 118 -7.09 -4.43 -15.50
CA LEU A 118 -6.52 -4.22 -14.17
C LEU A 118 -7.46 -3.41 -13.27
N LYS A 119 -8.13 -2.38 -13.81
CA LYS A 119 -9.15 -1.60 -13.09
C LYS A 119 -10.32 -2.48 -12.69
N GLU A 120 -10.81 -3.34 -13.58
CA GLU A 120 -11.92 -4.26 -13.29
C GLU A 120 -11.52 -5.26 -12.19
N ILE A 121 -10.38 -5.94 -12.34
CA ILE A 121 -9.88 -6.93 -11.38
C ILE A 121 -9.71 -6.28 -9.99
N CYS A 122 -9.05 -5.12 -9.93
CA CYS A 122 -8.85 -4.41 -8.67
C CYS A 122 -10.17 -3.88 -8.08
N GLY A 123 -11.06 -3.37 -8.93
CA GLY A 123 -12.40 -2.92 -8.59
C GLY A 123 -13.19 -4.01 -7.87
N GLN A 124 -13.30 -5.17 -8.51
CA GLN A 124 -14.00 -6.34 -7.96
C GLN A 124 -13.34 -6.83 -6.66
N ALA A 125 -12.00 -6.91 -6.63
CA ALA A 125 -11.26 -7.35 -5.45
C ALA A 125 -11.49 -6.43 -4.25
N TRP A 126 -11.41 -5.11 -4.45
CA TRP A 126 -11.58 -4.13 -3.37
C TRP A 126 -13.03 -4.04 -2.89
N ALA A 127 -13.99 -4.01 -3.81
CA ALA A 127 -15.42 -3.98 -3.46
C ALA A 127 -15.84 -5.18 -2.60
N ALA A 128 -15.23 -6.35 -2.83
CA ALA A 128 -15.47 -7.55 -2.04
C ALA A 128 -14.85 -7.50 -0.61
N ILE A 129 -13.86 -6.63 -0.38
CA ILE A 129 -13.14 -6.52 0.91
C ILE A 129 -13.66 -5.32 1.72
N CYS A 130 -13.81 -4.17 1.07
CA CYS A 130 -14.28 -2.93 1.67
C CYS A 130 -15.48 -2.41 0.88
N PRO A 131 -16.70 -2.95 1.12
CA PRO A 131 -17.91 -2.43 0.50
C PRO A 131 -18.05 -0.93 0.77
N GLY A 132 -18.24 -0.14 -0.29
CA GLY A 132 -18.30 1.31 -0.22
C GLY A 132 -16.95 2.02 -0.16
N GLY A 133 -15.82 1.29 -0.12
CA GLY A 133 -14.50 1.85 -0.39
C GLY A 133 -14.29 2.15 -1.88
N ASN A 134 -13.30 2.98 -2.20
CA ASN A 134 -12.95 3.31 -3.58
C ASN A 134 -11.58 2.74 -3.94
N VAL A 135 -11.39 2.40 -5.21
CA VAL A 135 -10.10 2.03 -5.77
C VAL A 135 -9.85 2.80 -7.06
N LEU A 136 -8.62 3.27 -7.24
CA LEU A 136 -8.17 3.94 -8.45
C LEU A 136 -6.88 3.29 -8.94
N ILE A 137 -6.85 2.88 -10.21
CA ILE A 137 -5.69 2.30 -10.88
C ILE A 137 -5.28 3.21 -12.03
N GLN A 138 -4.00 3.57 -12.07
CA GLN A 138 -3.43 4.44 -13.09
C GLN A 138 -2.12 3.83 -13.59
N ALA A 139 -1.86 3.94 -14.90
CA ALA A 139 -0.51 3.71 -15.41
C ALA A 139 0.38 4.88 -14.96
N GLN A 140 1.63 4.59 -14.61
CA GLN A 140 2.59 5.63 -14.29
C GLN A 140 3.22 6.24 -15.54
N TYR A 141 3.66 7.47 -15.40
CA TYR A 141 4.41 8.24 -16.39
C TYR A 141 5.25 9.29 -15.65
N GLY A 142 6.23 9.90 -16.32
CA GLY A 142 7.07 10.94 -15.72
C GLY A 142 6.24 12.13 -15.24
N GLY A 143 6.28 12.43 -13.93
CA GLY A 143 5.42 13.45 -13.29
C GLY A 143 4.00 12.97 -12.94
N GLY A 144 3.73 11.68 -13.08
CA GLY A 144 2.42 11.06 -12.83
C GLY A 144 2.09 10.81 -11.35
N PRO A 145 1.07 9.97 -11.07
CA PRO A 145 0.48 9.79 -9.74
C PRO A 145 1.45 9.37 -8.63
N GLY A 146 2.54 8.69 -8.98
CA GLY A 146 3.62 8.33 -8.06
C GLY A 146 4.36 9.52 -7.44
N PHE A 147 4.15 10.75 -7.92
CA PHE A 147 4.65 11.95 -7.23
C PHE A 147 3.86 12.28 -5.94
N TYR A 148 2.71 11.62 -5.70
CA TYR A 148 1.85 11.92 -4.55
C TYR A 148 2.39 11.35 -3.23
N PRO A 149 2.77 10.05 -3.13
CA PRO A 149 3.27 9.50 -1.86
C PRO A 149 4.58 10.15 -1.41
N SER A 150 5.39 10.65 -2.35
CA SER A 150 6.63 11.34 -2.04
C SER A 150 6.42 12.65 -1.28
N LYS A 151 5.23 13.27 -1.38
CA LYS A 151 4.81 14.48 -0.63
C LYS A 151 4.38 14.15 0.79
N GLU A 152 3.68 13.04 0.99
CA GLU A 152 3.20 12.65 2.33
C GLU A 152 4.35 12.11 3.18
N LEU A 153 5.36 11.49 2.54
CA LEU A 153 6.66 11.20 3.15
C LEU A 153 7.44 12.47 3.57
N GLU A 154 7.07 13.68 3.12
CA GLU A 154 7.69 14.95 3.58
C GLU A 154 7.15 15.41 4.93
N ARG A 155 6.05 14.83 5.40
CA ARG A 155 5.42 15.24 6.64
C ARG A 155 6.28 14.78 7.80
N ARG A 156 6.57 15.72 8.69
CA ARG A 156 7.47 15.52 9.85
C ARG A 156 6.99 14.39 10.78
N ASP A 157 5.69 14.14 10.80
CA ASP A 157 4.99 13.17 11.62
C ASP A 157 4.65 11.86 10.88
N TYR A 158 5.15 11.66 9.65
CA TYR A 158 4.96 10.40 8.95
C TYR A 158 5.63 9.26 9.71
N ASP A 159 4.85 8.23 10.00
CA ASP A 159 5.31 7.02 10.65
C ASP A 159 5.63 5.98 9.57
N PHE A 160 6.90 5.66 9.40
CA PHE A 160 7.34 4.71 8.38
C PHE A 160 6.83 3.27 8.62
N ASP A 161 6.36 2.95 9.84
CA ASP A 161 5.65 1.69 10.11
C ASP A 161 4.30 1.61 9.37
N GLN A 162 3.83 2.72 8.78
CA GLN A 162 2.67 2.80 7.89
C GLN A 162 3.00 2.44 6.43
N THR A 163 4.13 1.75 6.21
CA THR A 163 4.53 1.26 4.89
C THR A 163 4.25 -0.25 4.77
N ILE A 164 3.62 -0.65 3.68
CA ILE A 164 3.29 -2.05 3.39
C ILE A 164 4.04 -2.50 2.15
N LEU A 165 4.88 -3.52 2.29
CA LEU A 165 5.56 -4.17 1.18
C LEU A 165 4.82 -5.46 0.81
N PHE A 166 4.29 -5.55 -0.41
CA PHE A 166 3.41 -6.67 -0.80
C PHE A 166 4.11 -8.03 -0.74
N SER A 167 5.42 -8.08 -0.97
CA SER A 167 6.18 -9.32 -0.85
C SER A 167 6.20 -9.93 0.55
N THR A 168 5.85 -9.16 1.59
CA THR A 168 5.76 -9.68 2.96
C THR A 168 4.52 -10.53 3.20
N PHE A 169 3.53 -10.48 2.30
CA PHE A 169 2.32 -11.29 2.38
C PHE A 169 2.49 -12.74 1.95
N VAL A 170 3.69 -13.11 1.52
CA VAL A 170 4.02 -14.48 1.16
C VAL A 170 4.58 -15.18 2.39
N SER A 171 4.04 -16.35 2.74
CA SER A 171 4.66 -17.23 3.72
C SER A 171 6.09 -17.54 3.25
N LYS A 172 7.07 -17.47 4.16
CA LYS A 172 8.39 -18.03 3.89
C LYS A 172 8.20 -19.52 3.56
N ASP A 173 8.75 -19.95 2.43
CA ASP A 173 9.05 -21.36 2.23
C ASP A 173 10.00 -21.85 3.35
#